data_AF-A0A5E4QZG6-F1
#
_entry.id   AF-A0A5E4QZG6-F1
#
_cell.length_a   1.000
_cell.length_b   1.000
_cell.length_c   1.000
_cell.angle_alpha   90.00
_cell.angle_beta   90.00
_cell.angle_gamma   90.00
#
_symmetry.space_group_name_H-M   'P 1'
#
loop_
_entity.id
_entity.type
_entity.pdbx_description
1 polymer ?
#
loop_
_entity_poly.entity_id
_entity_poly.type
_entity_poly.pdbx_seq_one_letter_code
_entity_poly.pdbx_strand_id
1 'polypeptide(L)'
;MCATATVRCGVIFQSRRINKPKYLRKENSNMAKTKRYFDDAENNDTDSKNANNTNEVKTYHVKMKPRVKFMDKPMAGNKIKHQSKKYAGKASINPEELAKHSRGEKLEGKGVTHPLHAIKLKKKENKYKFAQEQAARAEILLTENTGSR
;
A
#
# COMPACT_ATOMS: atom_id res chain seq x y z
N MET A 1 -29.37 -12.04 -59.23
CA MET A 1 -28.00 -12.57 -59.07
C MET A 1 -27.54 -12.29 -57.66
N CYS A 2 -27.06 -13.32 -56.96
CA CYS A 2 -26.99 -13.41 -55.50
C CYS A 2 -25.92 -12.49 -54.89
N ALA A 3 -26.31 -11.68 -53.91
CA ALA A 3 -25.38 -11.00 -53.02
C ALA A 3 -24.83 -12.03 -52.01
N THR A 4 -23.54 -12.35 -52.12
CA THR A 4 -22.85 -13.23 -51.17
C THR A 4 -22.66 -12.48 -49.85
N ALA A 5 -23.46 -12.82 -48.84
CA ALA A 5 -23.30 -12.35 -47.49
C ALA A 5 -22.02 -12.96 -46.87
N THR A 6 -20.97 -12.15 -46.71
CA THR A 6 -19.79 -12.53 -45.92
C THR A 6 -20.14 -12.49 -44.44
N VAL A 7 -20.30 -13.68 -43.85
CA VAL A 7 -20.47 -13.89 -42.40
C VAL A 7 -19.15 -13.51 -41.71
N ARG A 8 -19.06 -12.28 -41.19
CA ARG A 8 -17.98 -11.92 -40.25
C ARG A 8 -18.25 -12.64 -38.93
N CYS A 9 -17.55 -13.74 -38.75
CA CYS A 9 -17.54 -14.54 -37.53
C CYS A 9 -17.10 -13.66 -36.35
N GLY A 10 -18.07 -13.16 -35.58
CA GLY A 10 -17.83 -12.45 -34.33
C GLY A 10 -17.38 -13.43 -33.27
N VAL A 11 -16.07 -13.52 -33.02
CA VAL A 11 -15.57 -14.19 -31.82
C VAL A 11 -15.77 -13.23 -30.65
N ILE A 12 -16.93 -13.37 -30.00
CA ILE A 12 -17.21 -12.76 -28.71
C ILE A 12 -16.24 -13.41 -27.72
N PHE A 13 -15.09 -12.79 -27.50
CA PHE A 13 -14.14 -13.19 -26.47
C PHE A 13 -14.76 -12.87 -25.10
N GLN A 14 -15.59 -13.78 -24.60
CA GLN A 14 -16.04 -13.76 -23.21
C GLN A 14 -14.80 -13.91 -22.34
N SER A 15 -14.31 -12.79 -21.80
CA SER A 15 -13.31 -12.77 -20.75
C SER A 15 -13.88 -13.50 -19.53
N ARG A 16 -13.55 -14.80 -19.44
CA ARG A 16 -13.88 -15.64 -18.29
C ARG A 16 -13.26 -14.99 -17.06
N ARG A 17 -14.11 -14.62 -16.09
CA ARG A 17 -13.70 -14.22 -14.74
C ARG A 17 -12.88 -15.36 -14.15
N ILE A 18 -11.57 -15.16 -14.04
CA ILE A 18 -10.72 -16.05 -13.26
C ILE A 18 -11.03 -15.74 -11.79
N ASN A 19 -11.87 -16.58 -11.19
CA ASN A 19 -12.05 -16.65 -9.75
C ASN A 19 -10.70 -17.00 -9.12
N LYS A 20 -10.05 -16.03 -8.48
CA LYS A 20 -8.88 -16.31 -7.63
C LYS A 20 -9.37 -17.08 -6.39
N PRO A 21 -8.84 -18.26 -6.08
CA PRO A 21 -9.21 -18.95 -4.85
C PRO A 21 -8.71 -18.16 -3.64
N LYS A 22 -9.62 -17.93 -2.69
CA LYS A 22 -9.32 -17.48 -1.32
C LYS A 22 -8.42 -18.51 -0.68
N TYR A 23 -7.14 -18.20 -0.47
CA TYR A 23 -6.32 -18.97 0.46
C TYR A 23 -6.86 -18.71 1.88
N LEU A 24 -7.75 -19.60 2.32
CA LEU A 24 -8.09 -19.77 3.72
C LEU A 24 -6.86 -20.32 4.44
N ARG A 25 -6.12 -19.46 5.14
CA ARG A 25 -5.13 -19.90 6.13
C ARG A 25 -5.91 -20.44 7.33
N LYS A 26 -6.10 -21.77 7.37
CA LYS A 26 -6.52 -22.49 8.59
C LYS A 26 -5.38 -22.38 9.59
N GLU A 27 -5.50 -21.52 10.60
CA GLU A 27 -4.67 -21.61 11.79
C GLU A 27 -5.35 -22.51 12.81
N ASN A 28 -5.18 -23.82 12.64
CA ASN A 28 -5.36 -24.77 13.72
C ASN A 28 -3.98 -25.27 14.10
N SER A 29 -3.44 -24.76 15.21
CA SER A 29 -2.42 -25.50 15.94
C SER A 29 -2.39 -25.06 17.39
N ASN A 30 -2.98 -25.90 18.25
CA ASN A 30 -2.53 -26.12 19.62
C ASN A 30 -1.04 -26.54 19.57
N MET A 31 -0.14 -25.59 19.31
CA MET A 31 1.27 -25.77 19.59
C MET A 31 1.51 -25.26 21.00
N ALA A 32 1.97 -26.15 21.87
CA ALA A 32 2.48 -25.75 23.18
C ALA A 32 3.50 -24.61 22.94
N LYS A 33 3.21 -23.43 23.51
CA LYS A 33 4.11 -22.28 23.41
C LYS A 33 5.43 -22.67 24.08
N THR A 34 6.53 -22.53 23.37
CA THR A 34 7.89 -22.66 23.95
C THR A 34 8.05 -21.59 25.02
N LYS A 35 8.37 -22.01 26.25
CA LYS A 35 8.63 -21.12 27.39
C LYS A 35 9.74 -20.12 27.06
N ARG A 36 9.61 -18.88 27.54
CA ARG A 36 10.64 -17.84 27.40
C ARG A 36 11.60 -17.92 28.59
N TYR A 37 12.81 -17.40 28.42
CA TYR A 37 13.91 -17.41 29.39
C TYR A 37 13.59 -16.78 30.77
N PHE A 38 12.45 -16.08 30.91
CA PHE A 38 12.03 -15.45 32.16
C PHE A 38 10.87 -16.18 32.87
N ASP A 39 10.40 -17.31 32.34
CA ASP A 39 9.24 -18.06 32.89
C ASP A 39 9.63 -19.06 34.01
N ASP A 40 10.92 -19.18 34.36
CA ASP A 40 11.44 -20.18 35.31
C ASP A 40 11.61 -19.68 36.75
N ALA A 41 11.23 -18.43 37.06
CA ALA A 41 11.61 -17.78 38.33
C ALA A 41 10.48 -17.64 39.39
N GLU A 42 9.27 -18.15 39.18
CA GLU A 42 8.17 -17.95 40.16
C GLU A 42 7.32 -19.20 40.42
N ASN A 43 7.90 -20.41 40.38
CA ASN A 43 7.22 -21.61 40.84
C ASN A 43 8.14 -22.50 41.67
N ASN A 44 8.69 -21.96 42.75
CA ASN A 44 9.11 -22.77 43.89
C ASN A 44 8.73 -21.96 45.13
N ASP A 45 7.69 -22.40 45.83
CA ASP A 45 7.62 -22.49 47.29
C ASP A 45 6.24 -23.02 47.66
N THR A 46 6.15 -24.35 47.72
CA THR A 46 5.04 -25.05 48.38
C THR A 46 5.23 -25.00 49.90
N ASP A 47 4.14 -24.61 50.57
CA ASP A 47 3.64 -25.06 51.87
C ASP A 47 4.41 -24.68 53.16
N SER A 48 3.82 -23.77 53.96
CA SER A 48 3.77 -23.97 55.41
C SER A 48 2.59 -23.27 56.12
N LYS A 49 1.72 -24.12 56.69
CA LYS A 49 0.84 -24.03 57.88
C LYS A 49 0.64 -22.70 58.64
N ASN A 50 -0.66 -22.47 58.94
CA ASN A 50 -1.30 -21.92 60.16
C ASN A 50 -1.00 -20.48 60.63
N ALA A 51 -2.07 -19.66 60.71
CA ALA A 51 -2.75 -19.24 61.96
C ALA A 51 -3.35 -17.83 61.85
N ASN A 52 -4.67 -17.73 62.08
CA ASN A 52 -5.47 -16.59 62.56
C ASN A 52 -5.01 -15.16 62.21
N ASN A 53 -5.74 -14.48 61.31
CA ASN A 53 -5.67 -13.02 61.21
C ASN A 53 -7.05 -12.38 60.94
N THR A 54 -7.45 -11.48 61.84
CA THR A 54 -8.77 -10.83 61.97
C THR A 54 -8.97 -9.66 61.01
N ASN A 55 -8.63 -9.82 59.74
CA ASN A 55 -8.82 -8.77 58.72
C ASN A 55 -9.57 -9.34 57.52
N GLU A 56 -10.90 -9.34 57.59
CA GLU A 56 -11.76 -9.79 56.49
C GLU A 56 -11.72 -8.79 55.33
N VAL A 57 -10.80 -9.02 54.39
CA VAL A 57 -10.67 -8.21 53.16
C VAL A 57 -11.80 -8.60 52.19
N LYS A 58 -12.83 -7.77 52.12
CA LYS A 58 -13.94 -7.93 51.17
C LYS A 58 -13.46 -7.62 49.76
N THR A 59 -13.33 -8.66 48.94
CA THR A 59 -12.86 -8.56 47.56
C THR A 59 -14.07 -8.45 46.60
N TYR A 60 -14.27 -7.28 46.01
CA TYR A 60 -15.36 -7.05 45.05
C TYR A 60 -14.88 -7.21 43.60
N HIS A 61 -15.58 -8.01 42.82
CA HIS A 61 -15.31 -8.21 41.39
C HIS A 61 -16.16 -7.25 40.56
N VAL A 62 -15.60 -6.10 40.17
CA VAL A 62 -16.29 -5.12 39.33
C VAL A 62 -16.12 -5.48 37.85
N LYS A 63 -17.22 -5.78 37.15
CA LYS A 63 -17.21 -6.02 35.71
C LYS A 63 -17.20 -4.69 34.94
N MET A 64 -16.13 -4.45 34.18
CA MET A 64 -16.02 -3.28 33.31
C MET A 64 -17.02 -3.38 32.14
N LYS A 65 -17.85 -2.35 31.93
CA LYS A 65 -18.73 -2.27 30.75
C LYS A 65 -17.96 -1.68 29.56
N PRO A 66 -18.14 -2.20 28.33
CA PRO A 66 -17.45 -1.69 27.16
C PRO A 66 -17.90 -0.27 26.80
N ARG A 67 -16.94 0.60 26.48
CA ARG A 67 -17.18 1.99 26.05
C ARG A 67 -17.89 2.00 24.70
N VAL A 68 -19.17 2.40 24.68
CA VAL A 68 -19.90 2.65 23.44
C VAL A 68 -19.36 3.93 22.78
N LYS A 69 -18.95 3.83 21.52
CA LYS A 69 -18.57 4.99 20.71
C LYS A 69 -19.87 5.62 20.20
N PHE A 70 -20.21 6.80 20.69
CA PHE A 70 -21.26 7.62 20.08
C PHE A 70 -20.80 7.97 18.66
N MET A 71 -21.47 7.42 17.65
CA MET A 71 -21.26 7.86 16.27
C MET A 71 -22.11 9.10 16.08
N ASP A 72 -21.46 10.26 15.97
CA ASP A 72 -22.15 11.49 15.64
C ASP A 72 -22.86 11.31 14.30
N LYS A 73 -24.18 11.50 14.31
CA LYS A 73 -24.98 11.49 13.07
C LYS A 73 -24.44 12.62 12.20
N PRO A 74 -24.05 12.36 10.93
CA PRO A 74 -23.55 13.43 10.08
C PRO A 74 -24.67 14.45 9.89
N MET A 75 -24.44 15.68 10.34
CA MET A 75 -25.32 16.82 10.07
C MET A 75 -25.56 16.87 8.57
N ALA A 76 -26.81 16.70 8.16
CA ALA A 76 -27.25 16.76 6.78
C ALA A 76 -27.23 18.24 6.31
N GLY A 77 -26.04 18.82 6.20
CA GLY A 77 -25.82 20.09 5.55
C GLY A 77 -25.83 19.86 4.03
N ASN A 78 -26.65 20.62 3.31
CA ASN A 78 -26.63 20.66 1.85
C ASN A 78 -25.25 21.15 1.39
N LYS A 79 -24.37 20.22 1.03
CA LYS A 79 -23.05 20.54 0.48
C LYS A 79 -23.25 21.24 -0.86
N ILE A 80 -22.95 22.54 -0.90
CA ILE A 80 -22.88 23.30 -2.15
C ILE A 80 -21.86 22.59 -3.04
N LYS A 81 -22.34 21.99 -4.14
CA LYS A 81 -21.48 21.29 -5.10
C LYS A 81 -20.77 22.34 -5.94
N HIS A 82 -19.60 22.80 -5.50
CA HIS A 82 -18.72 23.56 -6.38
C HIS A 82 -18.39 22.68 -7.59
N GLN A 83 -18.77 23.13 -8.79
CA GLN A 83 -18.30 22.51 -10.02
C GLN A 83 -16.81 22.85 -10.16
N SER A 84 -15.96 22.06 -9.50
CA SER A 84 -14.52 22.18 -9.62
C SER A 84 -14.15 21.94 -11.08
N LYS A 85 -13.58 22.95 -11.74
CA LYS A 85 -12.96 22.79 -13.05
C LYS A 85 -11.93 21.67 -12.92
N LYS A 86 -12.06 20.63 -13.76
CA LYS A 86 -11.13 19.50 -13.74
C LYS A 86 -9.73 20.03 -14.09
N TYR A 87 -8.74 19.68 -13.28
CA TYR A 87 -7.36 20.07 -13.51
C TYR A 87 -6.90 19.56 -14.89
N ALA A 88 -6.39 20.45 -15.74
CA ALA A 88 -6.00 20.15 -17.12
C ALA A 88 -4.82 19.16 -17.23
N GLY A 89 -4.17 18.83 -16.11
CA GLY A 89 -3.01 17.96 -16.07
C GLY A 89 -1.70 18.73 -16.07
N LYS A 90 -0.60 18.00 -16.23
CA LYS A 90 0.76 18.55 -16.24
C LYS A 90 1.04 19.15 -17.62
N ALA A 91 1.74 20.28 -17.68
CA ALA A 91 2.25 20.85 -18.93
C ALA A 91 3.18 19.86 -19.67
N SER A 92 3.22 19.98 -21.00
CA SER A 92 4.14 19.24 -21.86
C SER A 92 5.59 19.62 -21.58
N ILE A 93 6.51 18.66 -21.80
CA ILE A 93 7.95 18.83 -21.58
C ILE A 93 8.63 19.00 -22.94
N ASN A 94 9.60 19.91 -23.04
CA ASN A 94 10.41 20.10 -24.24
C ASN A 94 11.34 18.89 -24.47
N PRO A 95 11.33 18.27 -25.67
CA PRO A 95 12.10 17.04 -25.92
C PRO A 95 13.62 17.29 -25.93
N GLU A 96 14.06 18.48 -26.32
CA GLU A 96 15.48 18.87 -26.36
C GLU A 96 16.08 18.93 -24.95
N GLU A 97 15.42 19.63 -24.02
CA GLU A 97 15.83 19.68 -22.61
C GLU A 97 15.77 18.31 -21.95
N LEU A 98 14.76 17.51 -22.28
CA LEU A 98 14.68 16.12 -21.81
C LEU A 98 15.91 15.32 -22.25
N ALA A 99 16.37 15.47 -23.49
CA ALA A 99 17.54 14.79 -24.02
C ALA A 99 18.83 15.27 -23.33
N LYS A 100 19.00 16.57 -23.09
CA LYS A 100 20.18 17.13 -22.40
C LYS A 100 20.36 16.57 -20.99
N HIS A 101 19.28 16.35 -20.26
CA HIS A 101 19.34 15.76 -18.92
C HIS A 101 19.38 14.22 -18.90
N SER A 102 19.42 13.57 -20.08
CA SER A 102 19.64 12.14 -20.17
C SER A 102 21.09 11.81 -19.85
N ARG A 103 21.32 10.95 -18.85
CA ARG A 103 22.67 10.57 -18.40
C ARG A 103 23.18 9.25 -19.00
N GLY A 104 22.52 8.74 -20.04
CA GLY A 104 22.93 7.52 -20.73
C GLY A 104 21.78 6.59 -21.06
N GLU A 105 22.15 5.33 -21.28
CA GLU A 105 21.23 4.30 -21.73
C GLU A 105 20.24 3.88 -20.64
N LYS A 106 19.03 3.53 -21.08
CA LYS A 106 17.95 3.05 -20.22
C LYS A 106 18.11 1.54 -19.99
N LEU A 107 17.59 1.06 -18.86
CA LEU A 107 17.54 -0.36 -18.60
C LEU A 107 16.65 -1.09 -19.63
N GLU A 108 17.25 -1.96 -20.47
CA GLU A 108 16.50 -2.81 -21.42
C GLU A 108 15.64 -3.89 -20.74
N GLY A 109 15.97 -4.25 -19.50
CA GLY A 109 15.25 -5.26 -18.72
C GLY A 109 15.58 -6.71 -19.09
N LYS A 110 16.50 -6.93 -20.03
CA LYS A 110 17.00 -8.26 -20.41
C LYS A 110 18.12 -8.70 -19.47
N GLY A 111 18.32 -10.02 -19.33
CA GLY A 111 19.42 -10.59 -18.56
C GLY A 111 19.25 -10.63 -17.03
N VAL A 112 18.12 -10.18 -16.50
CA VAL A 112 17.85 -10.25 -15.05
C VAL A 112 17.19 -11.59 -14.72
N THR A 113 17.92 -12.47 -14.05
CA THR A 113 17.45 -13.81 -13.68
C THR A 113 16.31 -13.78 -12.66
N HIS A 114 16.43 -12.96 -11.61
CA HIS A 114 15.47 -12.97 -10.50
C HIS A 114 14.34 -11.93 -10.69
N PRO A 115 13.05 -12.31 -10.59
CA PRO A 115 11.92 -11.41 -10.85
C PRO A 115 11.85 -10.23 -9.87
N LEU A 116 12.09 -10.45 -8.57
CA LEU A 116 12.15 -9.37 -7.58
C LEU A 116 13.25 -8.34 -7.90
N HIS A 117 14.39 -8.79 -8.45
CA HIS A 117 15.46 -7.87 -8.84
C HIS A 117 15.05 -7.05 -10.06
N ALA A 118 14.41 -7.68 -11.06
CA ALA A 118 13.85 -6.97 -12.21
C ALA A 118 12.86 -5.88 -11.78
N ILE A 119 11.99 -6.17 -10.81
CA ILE A 119 11.05 -5.17 -10.25
C ILE A 119 11.80 -4.03 -9.55
N LYS A 120 12.85 -4.33 -8.76
CA LYS A 120 13.67 -3.29 -8.10
C LYS A 120 14.34 -2.39 -9.14
N LEU A 121 14.91 -2.96 -10.19
CA LEU A 121 15.54 -2.20 -11.27
C LEU A 121 14.52 -1.34 -12.02
N LYS A 122 13.35 -1.87 -12.35
CA LYS A 122 12.25 -1.10 -12.94
C LYS A 122 11.82 0.08 -12.06
N LYS A 123 11.76 -0.11 -10.74
CA LYS A 123 11.46 0.98 -9.79
C LYS A 123 12.55 2.04 -9.79
N LYS A 124 13.83 1.66 -9.89
CA LYS A 124 14.95 2.62 -10.01
C LYS A 124 14.86 3.41 -11.32
N GLU A 125 14.62 2.74 -12.44
CA GLU A 125 14.46 3.36 -13.75
C GLU A 125 13.33 4.40 -13.76
N ASN A 126 12.19 4.09 -13.14
CA ASN A 126 11.10 5.05 -13.01
C ASN A 126 11.48 6.30 -12.21
N LYS A 127 12.33 6.15 -11.17
CA LYS A 127 12.84 7.29 -10.40
C LYS A 127 13.77 8.16 -11.25
N TYR A 128 14.63 7.55 -12.07
CA TYR A 128 15.50 8.30 -12.97
C TYR A 128 14.70 9.06 -14.02
N LYS A 129 13.70 8.43 -14.64
CA LYS A 129 12.79 9.12 -15.58
C LYS A 129 12.08 10.30 -14.92
N PHE A 130 11.54 10.09 -13.73
CA PHE A 130 10.89 11.17 -12.99
C PHE A 130 11.85 12.32 -12.68
N ALA A 131 13.08 12.02 -12.23
CA ALA A 131 14.09 13.04 -11.95
C ALA A 131 14.52 13.80 -13.22
N GLN A 132 14.71 13.10 -14.34
CA GLN A 132 15.01 13.70 -15.65
C GLN A 132 13.89 14.63 -16.10
N GLU A 133 12.63 14.22 -15.97
CA GLU A 133 11.47 15.06 -16.28
C GLU A 133 11.37 16.29 -15.37
N GLN A 134 11.67 16.16 -14.06
CA GLN A 134 11.65 17.31 -13.14
C GLN A 134 12.77 18.31 -13.46
N ALA A 135 13.97 17.83 -13.80
CA ALA A 135 15.07 18.69 -14.22
C ALA A 135 14.70 19.48 -15.49
N ALA A 136 14.21 18.80 -16.53
CA ALA A 136 13.79 19.46 -17.77
C ALA A 136 12.64 20.47 -17.57
N ARG A 137 11.78 20.27 -16.56
CA ARG A 137 10.74 21.24 -16.21
C ARG A 137 11.28 22.43 -15.45
N ALA A 138 12.31 22.23 -14.62
CA ALA A 138 12.93 23.30 -13.88
C ALA A 138 13.63 24.28 -14.82
N GLU A 139 14.22 23.81 -15.93
CA GLU A 139 14.80 24.67 -16.97
C GLU A 139 13.79 25.68 -17.54
N ILE A 140 12.50 25.33 -17.66
CA ILE A 140 11.45 26.26 -18.11
C ILE A 140 11.27 27.43 -17.13
N LEU A 141 11.54 27.20 -15.84
CA LEU A 141 11.41 28.21 -14.79
C LEU A 141 12.65 29.11 -14.68
N LEU A 142 13.78 28.70 -15.26
CA LEU A 142 15.00 29.51 -15.29
C LEU A 142 14.88 30.53 -16.44
N THR A 143 14.45 31.74 -16.09
CA THR A 143 14.18 32.82 -17.06
C THR A 143 15.44 33.63 -17.43
N GLU A 144 16.52 33.48 -16.67
CA GLU A 144 17.74 34.24 -16.86
C GLU A 144 18.62 33.55 -17.89
N ASN A 145 18.92 34.26 -18.97
CA ASN A 145 19.99 33.87 -19.88
C ASN A 145 21.31 34.02 -19.15
N THR A 146 22.17 33.01 -19.20
CA THR A 146 23.53 33.08 -18.67
C THR A 146 24.21 34.33 -19.23
N GLY A 147 24.75 35.19 -18.35
CA GLY A 147 25.44 36.40 -18.77
C GLY A 147 26.52 36.08 -19.80
N SER A 148 26.40 36.66 -21.00
CA SER A 148 27.41 36.53 -22.04
C SER A 148 28.69 37.21 -21.54
N ARG A 149 29.76 36.42 -21.40
CA ARG A 149 31.09 36.91 -21.05
C ARG A 149 31.81 37.42 -22.29
#